data_AF-A0A849VN45-F1
#
_entry.id   AF-A0A849VN45-F1
#
_cell.length_a   1.000
_cell.length_b   1.000
_cell.length_c   1.000
_cell.angle_alpha   90.00
_cell.angle_beta   90.00
_cell.angle_gamma   90.00
#
_symmetry.space_group_name_H-M   'P 1'
#
loop_
_entity.id
_entity.type
_entity.pdbx_description
1 polymer ?
#
loop_
_entity_poly.entity_id
_entity_poly.type
_entity_poly.pdbx_seq_one_letter_code
_entity_poly.pdbx_strand_id
1 'polypeptide(L)' 'MSCRPLNERELPDDYPVYGDYLYVADGKVIRSDVFGTVRDLRRDTGAKVITSCDIYGREALAKAGAL' A
#
# COMPACT_ATOMS: atom_id res chain seq x y z
N MET A 1 -10.68 -9.49 20.70
CA MET A 1 -9.87 -9.11 19.53
C MET A 1 -10.27 -7.72 19.11
N SER A 2 -9.47 -6.71 19.46
CA SER A 2 -9.66 -5.37 18.89
C SER A 2 -8.86 -5.33 17.60
N CYS A 3 -9.52 -5.62 16.48
CA CYS A 3 -8.90 -5.48 15.16
C CYS A 3 -8.91 -3.98 14.84
N ARG A 4 -7.78 -3.30 15.07
CA ARG A 4 -7.65 -1.88 14.69
C ARG A 4 -7.75 -1.79 13.17
N PRO A 5 -8.61 -0.94 12.59
CA PRO A 5 -8.67 -0.78 11.15
C PRO A 5 -7.32 -0.24 10.64
N LEU A 6 -6.83 -0.80 9.53
CA LEU A 6 -5.64 -0.31 8.85
C LEU A 6 -5.91 1.11 8.34
N ASN A 7 -4.99 2.04 8.59
CA ASN A 7 -5.12 3.42 8.13
C ASN A 7 -4.59 3.59 6.70
N GLU A 8 -5.22 2.92 5.76
CA GLU A 8 -4.82 2.89 4.35
C GLU A 8 -5.83 3.67 3.51
N ARG A 9 -5.40 4.80 2.95
CA ARG A 9 -6.25 5.62 2.08
C ARG A 9 -5.92 5.35 0.63
N GLU A 10 -6.95 5.28 -0.21
CA GLU A 10 -6.78 5.30 -1.66
C GLU A 10 -6.06 6.57 -2.08
N LEU A 11 -5.06 6.41 -2.94
CA LEU A 11 -4.25 7.49 -3.44
C LEU A 11 -4.76 7.89 -4.84
N PRO A 12 -4.98 9.18 -5.10
CA PRO A 12 -5.42 9.65 -6.41
C PRO A 12 -4.31 9.48 -7.45
N ASP A 13 -4.68 9.43 -8.73
CA ASP A 13 -3.79 9.15 -9.87
C ASP A 13 -2.58 10.08 -9.96
N ASP A 14 -2.72 11.33 -9.56
CA ASP A 14 -1.71 12.39 -9.58
C ASP A 14 -0.82 12.41 -8.34
N TYR A 15 -1.11 11.58 -7.35
CA TYR A 15 -0.31 11.50 -6.14
C TYR A 15 1.12 11.03 -6.44
N PRO A 16 2.16 11.70 -5.89
CA PRO A 16 3.54 11.34 -6.17
C PRO A 16 3.89 9.96 -5.59
N VAL A 17 4.55 9.16 -6.41
CA VAL A 17 5.10 7.84 -6.06
C VAL A 17 6.61 7.91 -6.12
N TYR A 18 7.24 7.37 -5.08
CA TYR A 18 8.69 7.30 -4.96
C TYR A 18 9.15 5.85 -5.05
N GLY A 19 10.30 5.64 -5.67
CA GLY A 19 10.98 4.35 -5.62
C GLY A 19 11.41 4.05 -4.18
N ASP A 20 11.51 2.76 -3.86
CA ASP A 20 11.82 2.18 -2.55
C ASP A 20 10.80 2.44 -1.44
N TYR A 21 9.65 3.05 -1.75
CA TYR A 21 8.55 3.22 -0.81
C TYR A 21 7.55 2.07 -0.88
N LEU A 22 6.86 1.83 0.25
CA LEU A 22 5.84 0.80 0.37
C LEU A 22 4.45 1.36 0.04
N TYR A 23 3.75 0.66 -0.84
CA TYR A 23 2.37 0.93 -1.23
C TYR A 23 1.55 -0.34 -1.12
N VAL A 24 0.24 -0.20 -1.13
CA VAL A 24 -0.67 -1.35 -1.13
C VAL A 24 -1.41 -1.37 -2.46
N ALA A 25 -1.14 -2.39 -3.26
CA ALA A 25 -1.77 -2.63 -4.54
C ALA A 25 -2.79 -3.76 -4.41
N ASP A 26 -4.08 -3.45 -4.58
CA ASP A 26 -5.21 -4.39 -4.43
C ASP A 26 -5.11 -5.24 -3.13
N GLY A 27 -4.73 -4.59 -2.02
CA GLY A 27 -4.61 -5.22 -0.71
C GLY A 27 -3.26 -5.89 -0.39
N LYS A 28 -2.35 -5.96 -1.37
CA LYS A 28 -1.00 -6.53 -1.22
C LYS A 28 0.04 -5.43 -1.06
N VAL A 29 0.91 -5.57 -0.05
CA VAL A 29 2.05 -4.66 0.14
C VAL A 29 3.06 -4.90 -0.99
N ILE A 30 3.46 -3.82 -1.66
CA ILE A 30 4.50 -3.80 -2.68
C ILE A 30 5.53 -2.74 -2.34
N ARG A 31 6.78 -2.98 -2.75
CA ARG A 31 7.81 -1.93 -2.84
C ARG A 31 7.75 -1.37 -4.25
N SER A 32 7.61 -0.05 -4.38
CA SER A 32 7.62 0.61 -5.68
C SER A 32 9.05 0.73 -6.19
N ASP A 33 9.29 0.36 -7.44
CA ASP A 33 10.50 0.73 -8.20
C ASP A 33 10.24 1.96 -9.11
N VAL A 34 8.99 2.43 -9.15
CA VAL A 34 8.54 3.54 -9.99
C VAL A 34 8.78 4.88 -9.30
N PHE A 35 9.32 5.84 -10.06
CA PHE A 35 9.38 7.26 -9.69
C PHE A 35 8.44 8.04 -10.61
N GLY A 36 7.39 8.63 -10.04
CA GLY A 36 6.37 9.31 -10.84
C GLY A 36 5.09 9.51 -10.06
N THR A 37 3.99 9.00 -10.60
CA THR A 37 2.65 9.14 -10.00
C THR A 37 1.99 7.79 -9.74
N VAL A 38 0.90 7.78 -8.97
CA VAL A 38 0.08 6.57 -8.76
C VAL A 38 -0.42 6.00 -10.08
N ARG A 39 -0.72 6.84 -11.08
CA ARG A 39 -1.07 6.37 -12.42
C ARG A 39 0.04 5.54 -13.06
N ASP A 40 1.30 5.93 -12.88
CA ASP A 40 2.44 5.17 -13.40
C ASP A 40 2.63 3.85 -12.66
N LEU A 41 2.50 3.88 -11.32
CA LEU A 41 2.54 2.69 -10.49
C LEU A 41 1.40 1.72 -10.81
N ARG A 42 0.21 2.24 -11.10
CA ARG A 42 -0.96 1.45 -11.50
C ARG A 42 -0.76 0.78 -12.85
N ARG A 43 -0.15 1.50 -13.80
CA ARG A 43 0.22 0.94 -15.12
C ARG A 43 1.27 -0.18 -14.98
N ASP A 44 2.23 0.00 -14.08
CA ASP A 44 3.32 -0.97 -13.85
C ASP A 44 2.82 -2.26 -13.16
N THR A 45 2.02 -2.10 -12.11
CA THR A 45 1.54 -3.21 -11.29
C THR A 45 0.29 -3.89 -11.84
N GLY A 46 -0.45 -3.21 -12.72
CA GLY A 46 -1.76 -3.65 -13.21
C GLY A 46 -2.87 -3.62 -12.15
N ALA A 47 -2.61 -3.01 -11.00
CA ALA A 47 -3.56 -2.94 -9.89
C ALA A 47 -4.74 -2.01 -10.22
N LYS A 48 -5.89 -2.20 -9.56
CA LYS A 48 -7.04 -1.29 -9.70
C LYS A 48 -7.00 -0.18 -8.67
N VAL A 49 -6.64 -0.53 -7.43
CA VAL A 49 -6.61 0.36 -6.29
C VAL A 49 -5.21 0.37 -5.70
N ILE A 50 -4.64 1.56 -5.59
CA ILE A 50 -3.39 1.80 -4.86
C ILE A 50 -3.73 2.61 -3.62
N THR A 51 -3.34 2.12 -2.45
CA THR A 51 -3.48 2.83 -1.18
C THR A 51 -2.12 3.08 -0.52
N SER A 52 -2.09 3.99 0.45
CA SER A 52 -0.94 4.16 1.34
C SER A 52 -0.74 2.92 2.20
N CYS A 53 0.50 2.55 2.53
CA CYS A 53 0.79 1.41 3.40
C CYS A 53 0.83 1.83 4.88
N ASP A 54 -0.03 1.24 5.72
CA ASP A 54 0.07 1.31 7.18
C ASP A 54 0.97 0.19 7.71
N ILE A 55 2.29 0.44 7.71
CA ILE A 55 3.30 -0.56 8.07
C ILE A 55 3.05 -1.10 9.49
N TYR A 56 2.84 -0.21 10.46
CA TYR A 56 2.63 -0.60 11.85
C TYR A 56 1.30 -1.35 12.05
N GLY A 57 0.24 -0.92 11.35
CA GLY A 57 -1.04 -1.62 11.36
C GLY A 57 -0.92 -3.04 10.80
N ARG A 58 -0.18 -3.22 9.69
CA ARG A 58 0.06 -4.53 9.08
C ARG A 58 0.97 -5.42 9.90
N GLU A 59 2.01 -4.88 10.53
CA GLU A 59 2.84 -5.63 11.47
C GLU A 59 2.02 -6.11 12.68
N ALA A 60 1.16 -5.26 13.23
CA ALA A 60 0.28 -5.64 14.33
C ALA A 60 -0.72 -6.72 13.90
N LEU A 61 -1.27 -6.63 12.68
CA LEU A 61 -2.14 -7.64 12.11
C LEU A 61 -1.41 -8.97 11.90
N ALA A 62 -0.18 -8.93 11.38
CA ALA A 62 0.65 -10.12 11.19
C ALA A 62 0.99 -10.79 12.52
N LYS A 63 1.35 -10.01 13.55
CA LYS A 63 1.59 -10.52 14.91
C LYS A 63 0.32 -11.06 15.56
N ALA A 64 -0.84 -10.46 15.31
CA ALA A 64 -2.13 -10.93 15.82
C ALA A 64 -2.67 -12.17 15.09
N GLY A 65 -2.24 -12.40 13.85
CA GLY A 65 -2.61 -13.57 13.03
C GLY A 65 -1.58 -14.72 13.06
N ALA A 66 -0.42 -14.52 13.68
CA ALA A 66 0.58 -15.57 13.90
C ALA A 66 0.23 -16.33 15.19
N LEU A 67 -0.32 -17.54 15.02
CA LEU A 67 -0.38 -18.60 16.03
C LEU A 67 1.03 -19.09 16.39
#